data_AF-A0A212AQ16-F1
#
_entry.id   AF-A0A212AQ16-F1
#
_cell.length_a   1.000
_cell.length_b   1.000
_cell.length_c   1.000
_cell.angle_alpha   90.00
_cell.angle_beta   90.00
_cell.angle_gamma   90.00
#
_symmetry.space_group_name_H-M   'P 1'
#
loop_
_entity.id
_entity.type
_entity.pdbx_description
1 polymer ?
#
loop_
_entity_poly.entity_id
_entity_poly.type
_entity_poly.pdbx_seq_one_letter_code
_entity_poly.pdbx_strand_id
1 'polypeptide(L)'
;MNEMNPRAVVGNNNPPDPMDEALTPFGDAISEAENWLDGEPVTNESQMKAVDKLAKDIRSARRALDDAKKSATAPLHDAWKAEIARWKPTEDDLDRIQKGLASISNDFKKKLAAERAAEERATRIAAEEAARVAREAAMKADDGNIEEQRQAAAAQTAAEQAQRDARAASKANDVKGLRTVTRYEITDHRALLNWIARNARDDITAFIEEWARRNHKTYRNADGLRVWDEKEAN
;
A
#
# COMPACT_ATOMS: atom_id res chain seq x y z
N MET A 1 -19.40 -46.30 -39.46
CA MET A 1 -20.60 -45.45 -39.39
C MET A 1 -20.55 -44.70 -38.07
N ASN A 2 -20.58 -43.37 -38.18
CA ASN A 2 -20.80 -42.32 -37.17
C ASN A 2 -20.02 -42.36 -35.85
N GLU A 3 -18.92 -41.62 -35.86
CA GLU A 3 -18.39 -40.89 -34.71
C GLU A 3 -19.51 -40.09 -34.03
N MET A 4 -19.75 -40.37 -32.75
CA MET A 4 -20.59 -39.55 -31.88
C MET A 4 -19.93 -38.19 -31.70
N ASN A 5 -20.57 -37.16 -32.24
CA ASN A 5 -20.19 -35.76 -32.04
C ASN A 5 -20.31 -35.40 -30.54
N PRO A 6 -19.23 -35.01 -29.84
CA PRO A 6 -19.24 -34.68 -28.41
C PRO A 6 -19.98 -33.38 -28.07
N ARG A 7 -20.57 -32.69 -29.06
CA ARG A 7 -21.38 -31.46 -28.87
C ARG A 7 -22.88 -31.69 -28.71
N ALA A 8 -23.36 -32.93 -28.74
CA ALA A 8 -24.75 -33.23 -28.41
C ALA A 8 -24.92 -33.41 -26.89
N VAL A 9 -24.73 -32.34 -26.11
CA VAL A 9 -25.18 -32.32 -24.71
C VAL A 9 -26.69 -32.14 -24.73
N VAL A 10 -27.43 -33.24 -24.50
CA VAL A 10 -28.86 -33.19 -24.17
C VAL A 10 -28.97 -32.44 -22.85
N GLY A 11 -29.57 -31.25 -22.87
CA GLY A 11 -29.66 -30.40 -21.68
C GLY A 11 -29.69 -28.89 -21.93
N ASN A 12 -29.82 -28.43 -23.18
CA ASN A 12 -29.94 -27.00 -23.49
C ASN A 12 -31.38 -26.45 -23.29
N ASN A 13 -32.11 -26.98 -22.30
CA ASN A 13 -33.30 -26.31 -21.80
C ASN A 13 -32.77 -25.18 -20.92
N ASN A 14 -32.79 -23.95 -21.40
CA ASN A 14 -32.50 -22.78 -20.58
C ASN A 14 -33.57 -22.76 -19.48
N PRO A 15 -33.27 -23.24 -18.25
CA PRO A 15 -34.27 -23.30 -17.21
C PRO A 15 -34.78 -21.88 -16.97
N PRO A 16 -36.05 -21.71 -16.55
CA PRO A 16 -36.53 -20.40 -16.12
C PRO A 16 -35.51 -19.80 -15.14
N ASP A 17 -35.24 -18.50 -15.27
CA ASP A 17 -34.32 -17.83 -14.35
C ASP A 17 -34.87 -18.02 -12.93
N PRO A 18 -34.07 -18.49 -11.95
CA PRO A 18 -34.52 -18.65 -10.57
C PRO A 18 -35.11 -17.37 -9.96
N MET A 19 -34.72 -16.19 -10.45
CA MET A 19 -35.34 -14.93 -10.10
C MET A 19 -36.78 -14.82 -10.66
N ASP A 20 -36.96 -15.12 -11.94
CA ASP A 20 -38.26 -15.09 -12.61
C ASP A 20 -39.21 -16.14 -12.01
N GLU A 21 -38.72 -17.36 -11.74
CA GLU A 21 -39.49 -18.42 -11.09
C GLU A 21 -39.94 -18.02 -9.68
N ALA A 22 -39.07 -17.35 -8.92
CA ALA A 22 -39.41 -16.87 -7.57
C ALA A 22 -40.43 -15.73 -7.56
N LEU A 23 -40.44 -14.87 -8.59
CA LEU A 23 -41.32 -13.71 -8.68
C LEU A 23 -42.63 -14.00 -9.43
N THR A 24 -42.67 -15.03 -10.28
CA THR A 24 -43.86 -15.42 -11.06
C THR A 24 -45.14 -15.52 -10.21
N PRO A 25 -45.14 -16.14 -9.01
CA PRO A 25 -46.36 -16.22 -8.18
C PRO A 25 -46.86 -14.87 -7.64
N PHE A 26 -46.04 -13.83 -7.71
CA PHE A 26 -46.32 -12.50 -7.16
C PHE A 26 -46.52 -11.42 -8.23
N GLY A 27 -46.47 -11.76 -9.52
CA GLY A 27 -46.54 -10.80 -10.63
C GLY A 27 -47.77 -9.89 -10.57
N ASP A 28 -48.94 -10.45 -10.25
CA ASP A 28 -50.18 -9.68 -10.09
C ASP A 28 -50.11 -8.72 -8.89
N ALA A 29 -49.57 -9.18 -7.76
CA ALA A 29 -49.42 -8.36 -6.55
C ALA A 29 -48.39 -7.24 -6.72
N ILE A 30 -47.33 -7.48 -7.49
CA ILE A 30 -46.32 -6.48 -7.84
C ILE A 30 -46.93 -5.41 -8.74
N SER A 31 -47.59 -5.81 -9.82
CA SER A 31 -48.24 -4.89 -10.75
C SER A 31 -49.33 -4.06 -10.06
N GLU A 32 -50.12 -4.69 -9.18
CA GLU A 32 -51.14 -3.98 -8.39
C GLU A 32 -50.49 -3.02 -7.38
N ALA A 33 -49.42 -3.43 -6.69
CA ALA A 33 -48.70 -2.52 -5.80
C ALA A 33 -48.12 -1.31 -6.53
N GLU A 34 -47.61 -1.47 -7.76
CA GLU A 34 -47.17 -0.37 -8.61
C GLU A 34 -48.30 0.61 -8.93
N ASN A 35 -49.51 0.11 -9.19
CA ASN A 35 -50.69 0.96 -9.39
C ASN A 35 -51.08 1.78 -8.14
N TRP A 36 -50.90 1.22 -6.94
CA TRP A 36 -51.18 1.92 -5.67
C TRP A 36 -50.08 2.91 -5.25
N LEU A 37 -48.89 2.85 -5.86
CA LEU A 37 -47.75 3.71 -5.54
C LEU A 37 -47.70 4.94 -6.47
N ASP A 38 -48.85 5.57 -6.70
CA ASP A 38 -49.03 6.75 -7.55
C ASP A 38 -48.73 8.09 -6.84
N GLY A 39 -48.58 8.06 -5.50
CA GLY A 39 -48.29 9.21 -4.66
C GLY A 39 -49.48 9.76 -3.87
N GLU A 40 -50.69 9.23 -4.08
CA GLU A 40 -51.89 9.63 -3.35
C GLU A 40 -52.05 8.86 -2.03
N PRO A 41 -52.41 9.52 -0.91
CA PRO A 41 -52.61 8.85 0.37
C PRO A 41 -53.94 8.09 0.42
N VAL A 42 -53.98 6.99 1.18
CA VAL A 42 -55.23 6.29 1.48
C VAL A 42 -56.18 7.19 2.30
N THR A 43 -57.47 7.17 1.95
CA THR A 43 -58.48 8.09 2.49
C THR A 43 -59.56 7.39 3.33
N ASN A 44 -59.58 6.06 3.34
CA ASN A 44 -60.56 5.27 4.10
C ASN A 44 -59.99 3.90 4.53
N GLU A 45 -60.71 3.24 5.45
CA GLU A 45 -60.28 1.99 6.07
C GLU A 45 -60.22 0.81 5.07
N SER A 46 -61.07 0.78 4.04
CA SER A 46 -61.04 -0.30 3.04
C SER A 46 -59.81 -0.21 2.15
N GLN A 47 -59.39 1.00 1.77
CA GLN A 47 -58.13 1.25 1.05
C GLN A 47 -56.92 0.85 1.90
N MET A 48 -56.89 1.21 3.18
CA MET A 48 -55.82 0.79 4.11
C MET A 48 -55.69 -0.75 4.17
N LYS A 49 -56.82 -1.48 4.33
CA LYS A 49 -56.80 -2.95 4.37
C LYS A 49 -56.33 -3.58 3.05
N ALA A 50 -56.64 -2.97 1.91
CA ALA A 50 -56.16 -3.41 0.61
C ALA A 50 -54.63 -3.23 0.49
N VAL A 51 -54.12 -2.07 0.89
CA VAL A 51 -52.68 -1.77 0.93
C VAL A 51 -51.94 -2.71 1.90
N ASP A 52 -52.50 -2.97 3.09
CA ASP A 52 -51.89 -3.91 4.06
C ASP A 52 -51.76 -5.33 3.51
N LYS A 53 -52.75 -5.78 2.74
CA LYS A 53 -52.71 -7.08 2.05
C LYS A 53 -51.60 -7.07 0.99
N LEU A 54 -51.54 -6.06 0.12
CA LEU A 54 -50.48 -5.92 -0.88
C LEU A 54 -49.10 -5.87 -0.24
N ALA A 55 -48.91 -5.09 0.83
CA ALA A 55 -47.65 -5.01 1.56
C ALA A 55 -47.21 -6.36 2.17
N LYS A 56 -48.16 -7.24 2.54
CA LYS A 56 -47.84 -8.62 2.94
C LYS A 56 -47.41 -9.48 1.75
N ASP A 57 -48.09 -9.35 0.62
CA ASP A 57 -47.79 -10.10 -0.59
C ASP A 57 -46.40 -9.70 -1.14
N ILE A 58 -46.06 -8.40 -1.16
CA ILE A 58 -44.73 -7.89 -1.53
C ILE A 58 -43.62 -8.34 -0.57
N ARG A 59 -43.87 -8.37 0.74
CA ARG A 59 -42.90 -8.94 1.70
C ARG A 59 -42.63 -10.42 1.43
N SER A 60 -43.64 -11.16 0.99
CA SER A 60 -43.49 -12.57 0.62
C SER A 60 -42.68 -12.72 -0.67
N ALA A 61 -42.95 -11.89 -1.69
CA ALA A 61 -42.16 -11.84 -2.93
C ALA A 61 -40.68 -11.55 -2.65
N ARG A 62 -40.38 -10.58 -1.78
CA ARG A 62 -39.01 -10.23 -1.38
C ARG A 62 -38.27 -11.41 -0.74
N ARG A 63 -38.95 -12.18 0.12
CA ARG A 63 -38.39 -13.37 0.77
C ARG A 63 -38.12 -14.48 -0.24
N ALA A 64 -39.06 -14.75 -1.15
CA ALA A 64 -38.89 -15.75 -2.20
C ALA A 64 -37.66 -15.43 -3.08
N LEU A 65 -37.48 -14.15 -3.45
CA LEU A 65 -36.30 -13.70 -4.18
C LEU A 65 -34.99 -13.89 -3.39
N ASP A 66 -34.98 -13.57 -2.08
CA ASP A 66 -33.79 -13.78 -1.24
C ASP A 66 -33.40 -15.26 -1.12
N ASP A 67 -34.39 -16.14 -1.01
CA ASP A 67 -34.14 -17.58 -0.89
C ASP A 67 -33.69 -18.18 -2.22
N ALA A 68 -34.26 -17.75 -3.35
CA ALA A 68 -33.78 -18.12 -4.69
C ALA A 68 -32.33 -17.66 -4.92
N LYS A 69 -32.01 -16.40 -4.56
CA LYS A 69 -30.64 -15.88 -4.63
C LYS A 69 -29.67 -16.71 -3.79
N LYS A 70 -30.01 -17.04 -2.54
CA LYS A 70 -29.17 -17.88 -1.68
C LYS A 70 -28.96 -19.26 -2.29
N SER A 71 -30.01 -19.90 -2.76
CA SER A 71 -29.96 -21.22 -3.39
C SER A 71 -29.06 -21.23 -4.63
N ALA A 72 -29.19 -20.22 -5.50
CA ALA A 72 -28.39 -20.11 -6.72
C ALA A 72 -26.91 -19.81 -6.44
N THR A 73 -26.61 -19.03 -5.40
CA THR A 73 -25.23 -18.61 -5.08
C THR A 73 -24.48 -19.55 -4.13
N ALA A 74 -25.19 -20.33 -3.31
CA ALA A 74 -24.59 -21.31 -2.41
C ALA A 74 -23.63 -22.30 -3.10
N PRO A 75 -24.02 -23.02 -4.19
CA PRO A 75 -23.13 -23.98 -4.83
C PRO A 75 -21.92 -23.30 -5.48
N LEU A 76 -22.05 -22.07 -5.96
CA LEU A 76 -20.94 -21.30 -6.52
C LEU A 76 -19.92 -20.93 -5.43
N HIS A 77 -20.42 -20.46 -4.28
CA HIS A 77 -19.58 -20.13 -3.14
C HIS A 77 -18.90 -21.37 -2.56
N ASP A 78 -19.61 -22.50 -2.47
CA ASP A 78 -19.05 -23.76 -1.99
C ASP A 78 -18.01 -24.33 -2.95
N ALA A 79 -18.26 -24.28 -4.27
CA ALA A 79 -17.28 -24.67 -5.28
C ALA A 79 -16.02 -23.80 -5.23
N TRP A 80 -16.19 -22.47 -5.12
CA TRP A 80 -15.07 -21.55 -4.94
C TRP A 80 -14.25 -21.87 -3.68
N LYS A 81 -14.92 -22.08 -2.53
CA LYS A 81 -14.24 -22.45 -1.28
C LYS A 81 -13.51 -23.77 -1.37
N ALA A 82 -14.13 -24.78 -1.99
CA ALA A 82 -13.51 -26.08 -2.19
C ALA A 82 -12.25 -25.98 -3.06
N GLU A 83 -12.30 -25.18 -4.12
CA GLU A 83 -11.14 -24.95 -4.97
C GLU A 83 -10.03 -24.22 -4.21
N ILE A 84 -10.32 -23.11 -3.52
CA ILE A 84 -9.33 -22.42 -2.69
C ILE A 84 -8.71 -23.36 -1.64
N ALA A 85 -9.53 -24.20 -0.99
CA ALA A 85 -9.04 -25.19 -0.04
C ALA A 85 -8.13 -26.25 -0.68
N ARG A 86 -8.30 -26.56 -1.97
CA ARG A 86 -7.42 -27.45 -2.73
C ARG A 86 -6.07 -26.81 -3.05
N TRP A 87 -6.04 -25.51 -3.36
CA TRP A 87 -4.79 -24.77 -3.63
C TRP A 87 -3.98 -24.52 -2.36
N LYS A 88 -4.67 -24.24 -1.26
CA LYS A 88 -4.05 -23.76 -0.02
C LYS A 88 -2.91 -24.64 0.53
N PRO A 89 -3.00 -25.99 0.56
CA PRO A 89 -1.89 -26.82 1.03
C PRO A 89 -0.59 -26.62 0.23
N THR A 90 -0.69 -26.50 -1.09
CA THR A 90 0.47 -26.27 -1.96
C THR A 90 1.02 -24.87 -1.81
N GLU A 91 0.16 -23.85 -1.72
CA GLU A 91 0.59 -22.48 -1.42
C GLU A 91 1.33 -22.40 -0.07
N ASP A 92 0.76 -23.01 0.97
CA ASP A 92 1.36 -23.05 2.31
C ASP A 92 2.71 -23.80 2.30
N ASP A 93 2.86 -24.85 1.49
CA ASP A 93 4.13 -25.58 1.35
C ASP A 93 5.19 -24.76 0.61
N LEU A 94 4.82 -24.12 -0.51
CA LEU A 94 5.72 -23.21 -1.23
C LEU A 94 6.16 -22.04 -0.35
N ASP A 95 5.25 -21.49 0.46
CA ASP A 95 5.58 -20.46 1.47
C ASP A 95 6.59 -20.97 2.50
N ARG A 96 6.44 -22.20 3.00
CA ARG A 96 7.39 -22.81 3.93
C ARG A 96 8.76 -23.00 3.28
N ILE A 97 8.81 -23.52 2.05
CA ILE A 97 10.05 -23.71 1.29
C ILE A 97 10.74 -22.36 1.06
N GLN A 98 10.00 -21.35 0.59
CA GLN A 98 10.53 -20.00 0.37
C GLN A 98 11.11 -19.40 1.66
N LYS A 99 10.40 -19.53 2.79
CA LYS A 99 10.89 -19.09 4.11
C LYS A 99 12.14 -19.84 4.54
N GLY A 100 12.20 -21.16 4.32
CA GLY A 100 13.37 -21.99 4.60
C GLY A 100 14.60 -21.54 3.81
N LEU A 101 14.45 -21.35 2.49
CA LEU A 101 15.51 -20.86 1.59
C LEU A 101 15.98 -19.44 1.97
N ALA A 102 15.06 -18.56 2.35
CA ALA A 102 15.41 -17.24 2.86
C ALA A 102 16.21 -17.36 4.17
N SER A 103 15.75 -18.18 5.12
CA SER A 103 16.39 -18.35 6.43
C SER A 103 17.85 -18.78 6.31
N ILE A 104 18.16 -19.76 5.45
CA ILE A 104 19.54 -20.25 5.28
C ILE A 104 20.45 -19.25 4.55
N SER A 105 19.89 -18.39 3.70
CA SER A 105 20.67 -17.43 2.90
C SER A 105 20.81 -16.05 3.56
N ASN A 106 19.93 -15.70 4.50
CA ASN A 106 19.86 -14.35 5.08
C ASN A 106 21.16 -13.92 5.78
N ASP A 107 21.75 -14.77 6.61
CA ASP A 107 22.96 -14.40 7.35
C ASP A 107 24.17 -14.30 6.44
N PHE A 108 24.24 -15.14 5.40
CA PHE A 108 25.27 -15.00 4.37
C PHE A 108 25.13 -13.69 3.59
N LYS A 109 23.90 -13.32 3.18
CA LYS A 109 23.65 -12.05 2.50
C LYS A 109 24.04 -10.85 3.37
N LYS A 110 23.74 -10.86 4.67
CA LYS A 110 24.17 -9.81 5.60
C LYS A 110 25.69 -9.71 5.69
N LYS A 111 26.40 -10.85 5.79
CA LYS A 111 27.87 -10.89 5.80
C LYS A 111 28.45 -10.33 4.51
N LEU A 112 27.94 -10.78 3.36
CA LEU A 112 28.36 -10.30 2.05
C LEU A 112 28.12 -8.80 1.87
N ALA A 113 27.00 -8.27 2.38
CA ALA A 113 26.71 -6.84 2.35
C ALA A 113 27.67 -6.05 3.27
N ALA A 114 28.02 -6.59 4.44
CA ALA A 114 28.99 -5.97 5.33
C ALA A 114 30.41 -5.96 4.72
N GLU A 115 30.81 -7.05 4.06
CA GLU A 115 32.08 -7.17 3.34
C GLU A 115 32.16 -6.17 2.18
N ARG A 116 31.14 -6.13 1.32
CA ARG A 116 31.07 -5.20 0.19
C ARG A 116 31.00 -3.73 0.63
N ALA A 117 30.31 -3.44 1.73
CA ALA A 117 30.31 -2.10 2.31
C ALA A 117 31.68 -1.72 2.91
N ALA A 118 32.42 -2.67 3.46
CA ALA A 118 33.79 -2.43 3.92
C ALA A 118 34.74 -2.18 2.74
N GLU A 119 34.62 -2.95 1.66
CA GLU A 119 35.36 -2.76 0.41
C GLU A 119 35.02 -1.42 -0.27
N GLU A 120 33.75 -1.06 -0.35
CA GLU A 120 33.32 0.25 -0.87
C GLU A 120 33.92 1.39 -0.03
N ARG A 121 33.92 1.28 1.30
CA ARG A 121 34.56 2.29 2.16
C ARG A 121 36.06 2.36 1.91
N ALA A 122 36.75 1.22 1.82
CA ALA A 122 38.19 1.17 1.60
C ALA A 122 38.58 1.76 0.23
N THR A 123 37.88 1.37 -0.83
CA THR A 123 38.10 1.87 -2.19
C THR A 123 37.74 3.36 -2.33
N ARG A 124 36.72 3.83 -1.62
CA ARG A 124 36.40 5.26 -1.56
C ARG A 124 37.51 6.06 -0.87
N ILE A 125 38.00 5.60 0.27
CA ILE A 125 39.14 6.26 0.98
C ILE A 125 40.39 6.26 0.07
N ALA A 126 40.69 5.15 -0.58
CA ALA A 126 41.81 5.06 -1.52
C ALA A 126 41.65 6.03 -2.72
N ALA A 127 40.44 6.17 -3.25
CA ALA A 127 40.13 7.12 -4.33
C ALA A 127 40.26 8.58 -3.88
N GLU A 128 39.79 8.91 -2.68
CA GLU A 128 39.93 10.24 -2.08
C GLU A 128 41.41 10.61 -1.89
N GLU A 129 42.21 9.68 -1.38
CA GLU A 129 43.64 9.85 -1.15
C GLU A 129 44.43 9.95 -2.47
N ALA A 130 44.17 9.06 -3.44
CA ALA A 130 44.79 9.13 -4.75
C ALA A 130 44.45 10.44 -5.46
N ALA A 131 43.21 10.93 -5.33
CA ALA A 131 42.82 12.22 -5.87
C ALA A 131 43.52 13.39 -5.16
N ARG A 132 43.79 13.30 -3.85
CA ARG A 132 44.59 14.29 -3.12
C ARG A 132 46.03 14.31 -3.62
N VAL A 133 46.67 13.14 -3.75
CA VAL A 133 48.04 13.01 -4.27
C VAL A 133 48.14 13.54 -5.71
N ALA A 134 47.18 13.21 -6.57
CA ALA A 134 47.15 13.72 -7.94
C ALA A 134 47.04 15.25 -7.99
N ARG A 135 46.17 15.85 -7.17
CA ARG A 135 46.06 17.32 -7.07
C ARG A 135 47.35 17.96 -6.59
N GLU A 136 47.99 17.39 -5.57
CA GLU A 136 49.26 17.91 -5.03
C GLU A 136 50.41 17.78 -6.03
N ALA A 137 50.50 16.67 -6.77
CA ALA A 137 51.50 16.47 -7.81
C ALA A 137 51.29 17.44 -8.98
N ALA A 138 50.04 17.64 -9.41
CA ALA A 138 49.70 18.61 -10.45
C ALA A 138 50.00 20.06 -10.03
N MET A 139 49.80 20.42 -8.76
CA MET A 139 50.14 21.76 -8.26
C MET A 139 51.65 22.02 -8.14
N LYS A 140 52.45 20.97 -7.93
CA LYS A 140 53.90 21.08 -7.74
C LYS A 140 54.69 20.99 -9.04
N ALA A 141 54.12 20.40 -10.09
CA ALA A 141 54.86 20.15 -11.32
C ALA A 141 55.14 21.45 -12.09
N ASP A 142 56.42 21.70 -12.35
CA ASP A 142 56.88 22.76 -13.25
C ASP A 142 56.83 22.30 -14.72
N ASP A 143 56.38 23.19 -15.60
CA ASP A 143 56.27 22.92 -17.05
C ASP A 143 57.64 22.69 -17.71
N GLY A 144 58.71 23.22 -17.11
CA GLY A 144 60.09 23.00 -17.53
C GLY A 144 60.70 21.67 -17.06
N ASN A 145 60.06 20.93 -16.15
CA ASN A 145 60.60 19.73 -15.54
C ASN A 145 59.84 18.46 -15.95
N ILE A 146 60.41 17.72 -16.91
CA ILE A 146 59.80 16.51 -17.47
C ILE A 146 59.57 15.39 -16.43
N GLU A 147 60.37 15.32 -15.38
CA GLU A 147 60.21 14.27 -14.36
C GLU A 147 59.03 14.59 -13.43
N GLU A 148 58.83 15.86 -13.09
CA GLU A 148 57.66 16.30 -12.32
C GLU A 148 56.36 16.15 -13.12
N GLN A 149 56.39 16.46 -14.42
CA GLN A 149 55.26 16.20 -15.32
C GLN A 149 54.90 14.70 -15.39
N ARG A 150 55.91 13.81 -15.45
CA ARG A 150 55.68 12.35 -15.42
C ARG A 150 55.08 11.90 -14.09
N GLN A 151 55.55 12.45 -12.97
CA GLN A 151 55.00 12.15 -11.65
C GLN A 151 53.54 12.61 -11.52
N ALA A 152 53.20 13.82 -12.00
CA ALA A 152 51.82 14.31 -12.03
C ALA A 152 50.92 13.43 -12.91
N ALA A 153 51.38 13.04 -14.10
CA ALA A 153 50.63 12.15 -15.00
C ALA A 153 50.42 10.74 -14.41
N ALA A 154 51.43 10.18 -13.73
CA ALA A 154 51.31 8.91 -13.02
C ALA A 154 50.32 8.98 -11.86
N ALA A 155 50.37 10.06 -11.06
CA ALA A 155 49.45 10.29 -9.96
C ALA A 155 48.00 10.47 -10.46
N GLN A 156 47.81 11.16 -11.59
CA GLN A 156 46.49 11.31 -12.22
C GLN A 156 45.94 9.98 -12.73
N THR A 157 46.76 9.16 -13.38
CA THR A 157 46.38 7.80 -13.81
C THR A 157 45.98 6.92 -12.61
N ALA A 158 46.74 7.00 -11.51
CA ALA A 158 46.42 6.29 -10.28
C ALA A 158 45.10 6.75 -9.65
N ALA A 159 44.81 8.06 -9.66
CA ALA A 159 43.55 8.61 -9.19
C ALA A 159 42.35 8.16 -10.06
N GLU A 160 42.51 8.16 -11.38
CA GLU A 160 41.48 7.66 -12.29
C GLU A 160 41.18 6.17 -12.09
N GLN A 161 42.21 5.35 -11.90
CA GLN A 161 42.03 3.94 -11.61
C GLN A 161 41.32 3.73 -10.27
N ALA A 162 41.77 4.42 -9.21
CA ALA A 162 41.12 4.32 -7.89
C ALA A 162 39.65 4.78 -7.93
N GLN A 163 39.32 5.80 -8.73
CA GLN A 163 37.92 6.19 -8.95
C GLN A 163 37.10 5.13 -9.69
N ARG A 164 37.68 4.44 -10.68
CA ARG A 164 37.02 3.32 -11.36
C ARG A 164 36.76 2.17 -10.40
N ASP A 165 37.73 1.85 -9.56
CA ASP A 165 37.62 0.79 -8.55
C ASP A 165 36.56 1.12 -7.50
N ALA A 166 36.51 2.37 -7.00
CA ALA A 166 35.46 2.82 -6.09
C ALA A 166 34.06 2.74 -6.70
N ARG A 167 33.91 3.11 -7.98
CA ARG A 167 32.62 2.97 -8.71
C ARG A 167 32.23 1.51 -8.87
N ALA A 168 33.20 0.63 -9.17
CA ALA A 168 32.96 -0.80 -9.29
C ALA A 168 32.53 -1.42 -7.96
N ALA A 169 33.19 -1.07 -6.86
CA ALA A 169 32.85 -1.53 -5.51
C ALA A 169 31.46 -1.05 -5.06
N SER A 170 31.11 0.22 -5.33
CA SER A 170 29.78 0.76 -5.04
C SER A 170 28.68 0.01 -5.80
N LYS A 171 28.90 -0.28 -7.10
CA LYS A 171 27.98 -1.10 -7.90
C LYS A 171 27.90 -2.54 -7.38
N ALA A 172 29.01 -3.11 -6.90
CA ALA A 172 29.04 -4.44 -6.34
C ALA A 172 28.29 -4.53 -4.99
N ASN A 173 28.16 -3.44 -4.23
CA ASN A 173 27.49 -3.43 -2.92
C ASN A 173 25.95 -3.60 -2.98
N ASP A 174 25.36 -3.82 -4.15
CA ASP A 174 23.94 -4.17 -4.30
C ASP A 174 23.69 -5.67 -4.07
N VAL A 175 23.61 -6.09 -2.80
CA VAL A 175 23.25 -7.47 -2.44
C VAL A 175 21.73 -7.67 -2.51
N LYS A 176 21.28 -8.43 -3.52
CA LYS A 176 19.85 -8.70 -3.75
C LYS A 176 19.16 -9.42 -2.60
N GLY A 177 17.90 -9.06 -2.37
CA GLY A 177 17.05 -9.66 -1.34
C GLY A 177 17.28 -9.12 0.07
N LEU A 178 18.08 -8.06 0.22
CA LEU A 178 18.12 -7.24 1.42
C LEU A 178 17.30 -5.96 1.19
N ARG A 179 16.65 -5.47 2.25
CA ARG A 179 15.98 -4.17 2.26
C ARG A 179 16.72 -3.22 3.18
N THR A 180 16.86 -1.97 2.76
CA THR A 180 17.34 -0.89 3.63
C THR A 180 16.21 -0.50 4.58
N VAL A 181 16.44 -0.63 5.89
CA VAL A 181 15.50 -0.19 6.92
C VAL A 181 16.15 0.93 7.70
N THR A 182 15.69 2.16 7.47
CA THR A 182 16.06 3.30 8.30
C THR A 182 15.28 3.22 9.60
N ARG A 183 15.97 3.01 10.71
CA ARG A 183 15.40 3.08 12.05
C ARG A 183 15.76 4.42 12.66
N TYR A 184 14.84 4.97 13.43
CA TYR A 184 15.07 6.18 14.22
C TYR A 184 14.75 5.87 15.67
N GLU A 185 15.42 6.58 16.56
CA GLU A 185 15.17 6.60 17.99
C GLU A 185 15.25 8.05 18.45
N ILE A 186 14.28 8.49 19.24
CA ILE A 186 14.32 9.81 19.87
C ILE A 186 15.00 9.65 21.22
N THR A 187 16.26 10.03 21.30
CA THR A 187 17.05 9.95 22.54
C THR A 187 16.74 11.11 23.49
N ASP A 188 16.42 12.29 22.96
CA ASP A 188 16.00 13.47 23.73
C ASP A 188 14.92 14.26 22.97
N HIS A 189 13.71 14.24 23.51
CA HIS A 189 12.55 14.92 22.92
C HIS A 189 12.68 16.45 22.97
N ARG A 190 13.30 17.00 24.01
CA ARG A 190 13.48 18.45 24.15
C ARG A 190 14.52 18.95 23.16
N ALA A 191 15.62 18.21 22.97
CA ALA A 191 16.62 18.55 21.96
C ALA A 191 16.01 18.51 20.55
N LEU A 192 15.25 17.47 20.23
CA LEU A 192 14.59 17.34 18.92
C LEU A 192 13.56 18.45 18.69
N LEU A 193 12.72 18.78 19.68
CA LEU A 193 11.75 19.88 19.59
C LEU A 193 12.45 21.22 19.29
N ASN A 194 13.55 21.51 19.99
CA ASN A 194 14.32 22.74 19.77
C ASN A 194 14.99 22.76 18.39
N TRP A 195 15.43 21.61 17.89
CA TRP A 195 15.98 21.50 16.54
C TRP A 195 14.90 21.74 15.48
N ILE A 196 13.72 21.13 15.63
CA ILE A 196 12.58 21.33 14.72
C ILE A 196 12.17 22.80 14.73
N ALA A 197 12.04 23.43 15.90
CA ALA A 197 11.67 24.85 15.99
C ALA A 197 12.64 25.79 15.26
N ARG A 198 13.91 25.39 15.09
CA ARG A 198 14.93 26.18 14.37
C ARG A 198 15.02 25.87 12.88
N ASN A 199 14.84 24.61 12.48
CA ASN A 199 15.13 24.14 11.13
C ASN A 199 13.88 23.78 10.31
N ALA A 200 12.77 23.46 10.97
CA ALA A 200 11.51 23.01 10.39
C ALA A 200 10.33 23.73 11.09
N ARG A 201 10.36 25.08 11.02
CA ARG A 201 9.43 25.94 11.77
C ARG A 201 7.97 25.73 11.37
N ASP A 202 7.70 25.50 10.09
CA ASP A 202 6.33 25.38 9.60
C ASP A 202 5.64 24.14 10.16
N ASP A 203 6.36 23.02 10.27
CA ASP A 203 5.86 21.76 10.84
C ASP A 203 5.41 21.92 12.30
N ILE A 204 6.21 22.60 13.12
CA ILE A 204 5.85 22.83 14.53
C ILE A 204 4.80 23.92 14.69
N THR A 205 4.76 24.90 13.78
CA THR A 205 3.78 26.00 13.83
C THR A 205 2.36 25.46 13.64
N ALA A 206 2.16 24.57 12.66
CA ALA A 206 0.86 23.92 12.43
C ALA A 206 0.37 23.14 13.69
N PHE A 207 1.28 22.46 14.38
CA PHE A 207 0.97 21.79 15.64
C PHE A 207 0.55 22.79 16.74
N ILE A 208 1.29 23.90 16.89
CA ILE A 208 1.03 24.93 17.90
C ILE A 208 -0.34 25.58 17.66
N GLU A 209 -0.66 25.94 16.41
CA GLU A 209 -1.94 26.57 16.05
C GLU A 209 -3.12 25.65 16.33
N GLU A 210 -3.04 24.39 15.90
CA GLU A 210 -4.12 23.42 16.12
C GLU A 210 -4.27 23.06 17.60
N TRP A 211 -3.17 22.99 18.35
CA TRP A 211 -3.23 22.80 19.80
C TRP A 211 -3.89 24.01 20.49
N ALA A 212 -3.53 25.24 20.10
CA ALA A 212 -4.14 26.46 20.65
C ALA A 212 -5.64 26.52 20.32
N ARG A 213 -6.04 26.27 19.07
CA ARG A 213 -7.46 26.24 18.67
C ARG A 213 -8.29 25.27 19.51
N ARG A 214 -7.77 24.08 19.83
CA ARG A 214 -8.48 23.09 20.65
C ARG A 214 -8.49 23.41 22.15
N ASN A 215 -7.40 23.98 22.66
CA ASN A 215 -7.18 24.07 24.11
C ASN A 215 -7.21 25.49 24.69
N HIS A 216 -7.39 26.53 23.88
CA HIS A 216 -7.37 27.94 24.33
C HIS A 216 -8.34 28.24 25.47
N LYS A 217 -9.48 27.54 25.55
CA LYS A 217 -10.43 27.73 26.67
C LYS A 217 -9.94 27.12 27.99
N THR A 218 -9.20 26.02 27.92
CA THR A 218 -8.72 25.25 29.09
C THR A 218 -7.41 25.81 29.62
N TYR A 219 -6.47 26.15 28.73
CA TYR A 219 -5.14 26.67 29.09
C TYR A 219 -4.99 28.14 28.69
N ARG A 220 -5.89 28.99 29.20
CA ARG A 220 -5.90 30.44 28.92
C ARG A 220 -4.61 31.17 29.30
N ASN A 221 -3.87 30.63 30.26
CA ASN A 221 -2.63 31.20 30.79
C ASN A 221 -1.37 30.51 30.25
N ALA A 222 -1.46 29.78 29.13
CA ALA A 222 -0.28 29.18 28.51
C ALA A 222 0.65 30.29 27.98
N ASP A 223 1.94 30.22 28.32
CA ASP A 223 2.93 31.21 27.88
C ASP A 223 2.97 31.31 26.34
N GLY A 224 2.88 32.53 25.83
CA GLY A 224 2.83 32.80 24.39
C GLY A 224 1.45 32.66 23.74
N LEU A 225 0.40 32.25 24.49
CA LEU A 225 -0.98 32.23 24.03
C LEU A 225 -1.79 33.36 24.69
N ARG A 226 -2.36 34.25 23.89
CA ARG A 226 -3.29 35.29 24.36
C ARG A 226 -4.72 34.85 24.06
N VAL A 227 -5.56 34.74 25.09
CA VAL A 227 -6.98 34.40 24.97
C VAL A 227 -7.81 35.52 25.57
N TRP A 228 -8.79 36.05 24.83
CA TRP A 228 -9.72 37.07 25.30
C TRP A 228 -11.13 36.76 24.80
N ASP A 229 -12.12 37.25 25.53
CA ASP A 229 -13.53 37.15 25.16
C ASP A 229 -14.02 38.53 24.71
N GLU A 230 -14.67 38.60 23.56
CA GLU A 230 -15.30 39.81 23.03
C GLU A 230 -16.78 39.50 22.80
N LYS A 231 -17.65 40.46 23.12
CA LYS A 231 -19.09 40.33 22.89
C LYS A 231 -19.43 41.08 21.61
N GLU A 232 -19.80 40.33 20.58
CA GLU A 232 -20.30 40.88 19.32
C GLU A 232 -21.83 40.78 19.29
N ALA A 233 -22.49 41.69 18.57
CA ALA A 233 -23.93 41.64 18.37
C ALA A 233 -24.29 40.50 17.40
N ASN A 234 -25.31 39.71 17.75
CA ASN A 234 -25.81 38.59 16.93
C ASN A 234 -26.42 39.05 15.60
#